data_AF-A0A497PIK4-F1
#
_entry.id   AF-A0A497PIK4-F1
#
_cell.length_a   1.000
_cell.length_b   1.000
_cell.length_c   1.000
_cell.angle_alpha   90.00
_cell.angle_beta   90.00
_cell.angle_gamma   90.00
#
_symmetry.space_group_name_H-M   'P 1'
#
loop_
_entity.id
_entity.type
_entity.pdbx_description
1 polymer ?
#
loop_
_entity_poly.entity_id
_entity_poly.type
_entity_poly.pdbx_seq_one_letter_code
_entity_poly.pdbx_strand_id
1 'polypeptide(L)'
;MKNVVKRKKRALRRYWISAFFLFLYALIGWLRLQQTLLYWYYFLELGLWPHPLYFAVSGGMIGAGYSLALIFHFTHFKYTAQTIRFLGILLIIWMWVDRIWIGIRDTFISLLPITIIITGCTIGLDLLLVRKIEYMKKKSHEHA
;
A
#
# COMPACT_ATOMS: atom_id res chain seq x y z
N MET A 1 -1.92 -34.50 13.24
CA MET A 1 -2.83 -33.37 13.60
C MET A 1 -2.13 -32.04 13.95
N LYS A 2 -1.11 -32.00 14.82
CA LYS A 2 -0.44 -30.75 15.25
C LYS A 2 0.07 -29.85 14.09
N ASN A 3 0.53 -30.44 12.99
CA ASN A 3 1.03 -29.70 11.82
C ASN A 3 -0.08 -28.98 11.02
N VAL A 4 -1.31 -29.49 11.02
CA VAL A 4 -2.44 -28.88 10.30
C VAL A 4 -2.95 -27.64 11.05
N VAL A 5 -3.01 -27.71 12.39
CA VAL A 5 -3.43 -26.58 13.25
C VAL A 5 -2.41 -25.43 13.19
N LYS A 6 -1.11 -25.73 13.25
CA LYS A 6 -0.05 -24.71 13.06
C LYS A 6 -0.13 -24.03 11.69
N ARG A 7 -0.49 -24.77 10.63
CA ARG A 7 -0.66 -24.22 9.27
C ARG A 7 -1.85 -23.27 9.17
N LYS A 8 -3.03 -23.63 9.72
CA LYS A 8 -4.21 -22.73 9.75
C LYS A 8 -3.94 -21.42 10.50
N LYS A 9 -3.30 -21.48 11.69
CA LYS A 9 -2.92 -20.28 12.45
C LYS A 9 -1.98 -19.35 11.67
N ARG A 10 -1.01 -19.90 10.93
CA ARG A 10 -0.09 -19.11 10.10
C ARG A 10 -0.79 -18.41 8.95
N ALA A 11 -1.74 -19.07 8.30
CA ALA A 11 -2.54 -18.48 7.21
C ALA A 11 -3.41 -17.33 7.71
N LEU A 12 -4.09 -17.52 8.85
CA LEU A 12 -4.91 -16.48 9.48
C LEU A 12 -4.06 -15.27 9.89
N ARG A 13 -2.87 -15.51 10.48
CA ARG A 13 -1.94 -14.43 10.86
C ARG A 13 -1.51 -13.61 9.65
N ARG A 14 -1.19 -14.24 8.52
CA ARG A 14 -0.81 -13.54 7.28
C ARG A 14 -1.98 -12.73 6.70
N TYR A 15 -3.20 -13.25 6.78
CA TYR A 15 -4.40 -12.54 6.37
C TYR A 15 -4.60 -11.25 7.17
N TRP A 16 -4.48 -11.31 8.49
CA TRP A 16 -4.59 -10.14 9.36
C TRP A 16 -3.43 -9.15 9.19
N ILE A 17 -2.19 -9.64 9.00
CA ILE A 17 -1.04 -8.78 8.73
C ILE A 17 -1.26 -8.00 7.42
N SER A 18 -1.67 -8.67 6.33
CA SER A 18 -1.94 -8.00 5.06
C SER A 18 -3.09 -7.00 5.16
N ALA A 19 -4.19 -7.35 5.83
CA ALA A 19 -5.29 -6.42 6.09
C ALA A 19 -4.83 -5.18 6.88
N PHE A 20 -4.00 -5.38 7.92
CA PHE A 20 -3.47 -4.29 8.73
C PHE A 20 -2.60 -3.33 7.90
N PHE A 21 -1.70 -3.84 7.07
CA PHE A 21 -0.89 -2.98 6.20
C PHE A 21 -1.73 -2.25 5.14
N LEU A 22 -2.71 -2.92 4.52
CA LEU A 22 -3.63 -2.28 3.57
C LEU A 22 -4.41 -1.14 4.24
N PHE A 23 -4.87 -1.36 5.46
CA PHE A 23 -5.52 -0.33 6.27
C PHE A 23 -4.58 0.84 6.56
N LEU A 24 -3.32 0.57 6.95
CA LEU A 24 -2.32 1.63 7.17
C LEU A 24 -2.07 2.46 5.90
N TYR A 25 -1.91 1.83 4.74
CA TYR A 25 -1.73 2.56 3.47
C TYR A 25 -2.95 3.40 3.11
N ALA A 26 -4.16 2.86 3.29
CA ALA A 26 -5.40 3.60 3.08
C ALA A 26 -5.46 4.82 4.01
N LEU A 27 -5.15 4.62 5.30
CA LEU A 27 -5.15 5.69 6.30
C LEU A 27 -4.13 6.78 5.96
N ILE A 28 -2.92 6.42 5.55
CA ILE A 28 -1.88 7.38 5.12
C ILE A 28 -2.35 8.21 3.93
N GLY A 29 -2.98 7.57 2.93
CA GLY A 29 -3.54 8.27 1.76
C GLY A 29 -4.62 9.28 2.15
N TRP A 30 -5.58 8.85 2.99
CA TRP A 30 -6.64 9.74 3.47
C TRP A 30 -6.13 10.86 4.36
N LEU A 31 -5.18 10.59 5.26
CA LEU A 31 -4.54 11.62 6.09
C LEU A 31 -3.81 12.65 5.22
N ARG A 32 -3.11 12.20 4.16
CA ARG A 32 -2.47 13.10 3.20
C ARG A 32 -3.50 14.03 2.56
N LEU A 33 -4.61 13.48 2.05
CA LEU A 33 -5.70 14.28 1.49
C LEU A 33 -6.28 15.25 2.52
N GLN A 34 -6.60 14.78 3.73
CA GLN A 34 -7.17 15.60 4.79
C GLN A 34 -6.26 16.77 5.17
N GLN A 35 -4.95 16.51 5.36
CA GLN A 35 -3.97 17.55 5.67
C GLN A 35 -3.87 18.56 4.53
N THR A 36 -3.87 18.11 3.27
CA THR A 36 -3.86 19.01 2.13
C THR A 36 -5.09 19.90 2.06
N LEU A 37 -6.28 19.36 2.32
CA LEU A 37 -7.51 20.15 2.33
C LEU A 37 -7.55 21.13 3.51
N LEU A 38 -7.06 20.72 4.68
CA LEU A 38 -7.06 21.54 5.89
C LEU A 38 -6.09 22.73 5.77
N TYR A 39 -4.92 22.52 5.18
CA TYR A 39 -3.91 23.56 4.96
C TYR A 39 -3.92 24.12 3.53
N TRP A 40 -5.04 23.99 2.82
CA TRP A 40 -5.12 24.33 1.40
C TRP A 40 -4.69 25.77 1.10
N TYR A 41 -5.28 26.74 1.81
CA TYR A 41 -4.96 28.16 1.64
C TYR A 41 -3.54 28.49 2.06
N TYR A 42 -3.05 27.89 3.14
CA TYR A 42 -1.67 28.06 3.59
C TYR A 42 -0.66 27.61 2.52
N PHE A 43 -0.92 26.49 1.84
CA PHE A 43 -0.06 26.04 0.75
C PHE A 43 -0.15 26.90 -0.52
N LEU A 44 -1.31 27.51 -0.78
CA LEU A 44 -1.45 28.50 -1.87
C LEU A 44 -0.66 29.78 -1.58
N GLU A 45 -0.74 30.29 -0.36
CA GLU A 45 -0.02 31.50 0.08
C GLU A 45 1.50 31.32 0.04
N LEU A 46 1.98 30.13 0.41
CA LEU A 46 3.40 29.79 0.33
C LEU A 46 3.92 29.65 -1.10
N GLY A 47 3.05 29.63 -2.11
CA GLY A 47 3.45 29.45 -3.51
C GLY A 47 4.21 28.14 -3.75
N LEU A 48 3.92 27.11 -2.94
CA LEU A 48 4.68 25.86 -2.95
C LEU A 48 4.51 25.13 -4.28
N TRP A 49 5.64 24.63 -4.78
CA TRP A 49 5.69 23.74 -5.93
C TRP A 49 6.05 22.34 -5.41
N PRO A 50 5.21 21.30 -5.64
CA PRO A 50 4.02 21.25 -6.49
C PRO A 50 2.72 21.78 -5.83
N HIS A 51 1.75 22.11 -6.68
CA HIS A 51 0.48 22.72 -6.28
C HIS A 51 -0.31 21.85 -5.27
N PRO A 52 -1.06 22.43 -4.31
CA PRO A 52 -1.81 21.68 -3.30
C PRO A 52 -2.72 20.61 -3.89
N LEU A 53 -3.30 20.89 -5.06
CA LEU A 53 -4.17 19.97 -5.78
C LEU A 53 -3.49 18.63 -6.08
N TYR A 54 -2.19 18.63 -6.37
CA TYR A 54 -1.43 17.40 -6.58
C TYR A 54 -1.38 16.53 -5.32
N PHE A 55 -1.16 17.13 -4.14
CA PHE A 55 -1.14 16.39 -2.87
C PHE A 55 -2.51 15.82 -2.52
N ALA A 56 -3.58 16.56 -2.81
CA ALA A 56 -4.95 16.10 -2.59
C ALA A 56 -5.30 14.92 -3.51
N VAL A 57 -5.08 15.08 -4.83
CA VAL A 57 -5.38 14.02 -5.81
C VAL A 57 -4.57 12.76 -5.52
N SER A 58 -3.27 12.89 -5.27
CA SER A 58 -2.41 11.74 -4.95
C SER A 58 -2.78 11.07 -3.63
N GLY A 59 -3.06 11.84 -2.58
CA GLY A 59 -3.57 11.32 -1.30
C GLY A 59 -4.89 10.58 -1.47
N GLY A 60 -5.83 11.17 -2.21
CA GLY A 60 -7.13 10.57 -2.53
C GLY A 60 -7.01 9.28 -3.34
N MET A 61 -6.16 9.25 -4.37
CA MET A 61 -5.92 8.05 -5.18
C MET A 61 -5.33 6.91 -4.34
N ILE A 62 -4.36 7.19 -3.47
CA ILE A 62 -3.76 6.21 -2.57
C ILE A 62 -4.81 5.72 -1.56
N GLY A 63 -5.51 6.65 -0.90
CA GLY A 63 -6.52 6.34 0.11
C GLY A 63 -7.64 5.48 -0.46
N ALA A 64 -8.23 5.90 -1.59
CA ALA A 64 -9.28 5.16 -2.27
C ALA A 64 -8.79 3.81 -2.82
N GLY A 65 -7.62 3.77 -3.48
CA GLY A 65 -7.07 2.54 -4.05
C GLY A 65 -6.83 1.46 -3.01
N TYR A 66 -6.19 1.81 -1.89
CA TYR A 66 -5.95 0.86 -0.80
C TYR A 66 -7.21 0.53 0.01
N SER A 67 -8.17 1.45 0.13
CA SER A 67 -9.48 1.15 0.73
C SER A 67 -10.24 0.12 -0.11
N LEU A 68 -10.25 0.28 -1.43
CA LEU A 68 -10.85 -0.67 -2.36
C LEU A 68 -10.16 -2.04 -2.27
N ALA A 69 -8.83 -2.06 -2.22
CA ALA A 69 -8.06 -3.28 -2.05
C ALA A 69 -8.35 -3.98 -0.72
N LEU A 70 -8.56 -3.21 0.36
CA LEU A 70 -8.95 -3.74 1.66
C LEU A 70 -10.35 -4.38 1.60
N ILE A 71 -11.32 -3.73 0.95
CA ILE A 71 -12.67 -4.28 0.74
C ILE A 71 -12.60 -5.58 -0.08
N PHE A 72 -11.82 -5.62 -1.16
CA PHE A 72 -11.58 -6.84 -1.95
C PHE A 72 -10.89 -7.94 -1.15
N HIS A 73 -10.03 -7.57 -0.20
CA HIS A 73 -9.39 -8.52 0.70
C HIS A 73 -10.37 -9.15 1.67
N PHE A 74 -11.31 -8.39 2.23
CA PHE A 74 -12.37 -8.90 3.10
C PHE A 74 -13.42 -9.73 2.34
N THR A 75 -13.79 -9.34 1.13
CA THR A 75 -14.75 -10.06 0.27
C THR A 75 -14.15 -11.30 -0.39
N HIS A 76 -12.88 -11.63 -0.12
CA HIS A 76 -12.19 -12.81 -0.65
C HIS A 76 -12.21 -12.89 -2.20
N PHE A 77 -12.17 -11.74 -2.87
CA PHE A 77 -12.25 -11.68 -4.32
C PHE A 77 -11.07 -12.42 -4.98
N LYS A 78 -11.33 -13.09 -6.13
CA LYS A 78 -10.34 -13.96 -6.80
C LYS A 78 -9.09 -13.21 -7.25
N TYR A 79 -9.24 -11.93 -7.58
CA TYR A 79 -8.16 -11.07 -8.10
C TYR A 79 -7.51 -10.18 -7.04
N THR A 80 -7.90 -10.28 -5.77
CA THR A 80 -7.40 -9.41 -4.68
C THR A 80 -5.88 -9.33 -4.65
N ALA A 81 -5.19 -10.46 -4.75
CA ALA A 81 -3.73 -10.48 -4.67
C ALA A 81 -3.08 -9.80 -5.89
N GLN A 82 -3.68 -9.88 -7.08
CA GLN A 82 -3.19 -9.17 -8.26
C GLN A 82 -3.45 -7.66 -8.17
N THR A 83 -4.62 -7.26 -7.66
CA THR A 83 -4.97 -5.85 -7.43
C THR A 83 -4.03 -5.19 -6.41
N ILE A 84 -3.79 -5.84 -5.27
CA ILE A 84 -2.87 -5.32 -4.24
C ILE A 84 -1.44 -5.19 -4.81
N ARG A 85 -1.00 -6.16 -5.61
CA ARG A 85 0.33 -6.14 -6.24
C ARG A 85 0.47 -4.99 -7.23
N PHE A 86 -0.52 -4.80 -8.09
CA PHE A 86 -0.55 -3.70 -9.03
C PHE A 86 -0.51 -2.35 -8.31
N LEU A 87 -1.34 -2.17 -7.27
CA LEU A 87 -1.33 -0.98 -6.42
C LEU A 87 0.01 -0.77 -5.71
N GLY A 88 0.63 -1.83 -5.20
CA GLY A 88 1.95 -1.75 -4.54
C GLY A 88 3.06 -1.32 -5.50
N ILE A 89 3.09 -1.87 -6.72
CA ILE A 89 4.06 -1.46 -7.74
C ILE A 89 3.82 -0.01 -8.14
N LEU A 90 2.56 0.36 -8.39
CA LEU A 90 2.18 1.73 -8.73
C LEU A 90 2.59 2.71 -7.63
N LEU A 91 2.37 2.35 -6.34
CA LEU A 91 2.76 3.16 -5.19
C LEU A 91 4.28 3.35 -5.12
N ILE A 92 5.07 2.28 -5.33
CA ILE A 92 6.53 2.37 -5.34
C ILE A 92 6.99 3.31 -6.45
N ILE A 93 6.52 3.09 -7.68
CA ILE A 93 6.89 3.93 -8.84
C ILE A 93 6.51 5.38 -8.54
N TRP A 94 5.28 5.62 -8.09
CA TRP A 94 4.80 6.94 -7.74
C TRP A 94 5.67 7.60 -6.68
N MET A 95 6.00 6.91 -5.58
CA MET A 95 6.84 7.45 -4.50
C MET A 95 8.23 7.85 -4.99
N TRP A 96 8.85 7.05 -5.86
CA TRP A 96 10.17 7.38 -6.40
C TRP A 96 10.10 8.56 -7.37
N VAL A 97 9.07 8.62 -8.21
CA VAL A 97 8.83 9.76 -9.12
C VAL A 97 8.58 11.05 -8.33
N ASP A 98 7.64 11.04 -7.38
CA ASP A 98 7.31 12.14 -6.47
C ASP A 98 8.59 12.71 -5.82
N ARG A 99 9.49 11.81 -5.42
CA ARG A 99 10.69 12.16 -4.68
C ARG A 99 11.83 12.68 -5.54
N ILE A 100 12.01 12.16 -6.74
CA ILE A 100 12.96 12.69 -7.72
C ILE A 100 12.49 14.06 -8.23
N TRP A 101 11.18 14.23 -8.39
CA TRP A 101 10.59 15.44 -8.95
C TRP A 101 10.51 16.61 -7.95
N ILE A 102 10.26 16.33 -6.68
CA ILE A 102 10.02 17.35 -5.62
C ILE A 102 11.26 17.53 -4.71
N GLY A 103 12.25 16.63 -4.82
CA GLY A 103 13.35 16.55 -3.87
C GLY A 103 14.35 17.71 -3.94
N ILE A 104 14.19 18.69 -3.04
CA ILE A 104 15.32 19.52 -2.59
C ILE A 104 16.31 18.60 -1.87
N ARG A 105 17.62 18.79 -2.11
CA ARG A 105 18.69 17.86 -1.71
C ARG A 105 18.63 17.45 -0.23
N ASP A 106 18.29 18.38 0.66
CA ASP A 106 18.18 18.13 2.10
C ASP A 106 16.97 17.28 2.46
N THR A 107 15.80 17.61 1.91
CA THR A 107 14.55 16.84 2.10
C THR A 107 14.68 15.43 1.52
N PHE A 108 15.44 15.29 0.42
CA PHE A 108 15.77 14.00 -0.15
C PHE A 108 16.54 13.16 0.87
N ILE A 109 17.66 13.62 1.43
CA ILE A 109 18.46 12.79 2.35
C ILE A 109 17.66 12.40 3.61
N SER A 110 16.88 13.33 4.19
CA SER A 110 16.10 13.07 5.41
C SER A 110 14.99 12.03 5.22
N LEU A 111 14.33 12.00 4.07
CA LEU A 111 13.20 11.09 3.79
C LEU A 111 13.65 9.74 3.19
N LEU A 112 14.94 9.54 2.96
CA LEU A 112 15.51 8.34 2.32
C LEU A 112 15.29 7.07 3.13
N PRO A 113 15.59 7.06 4.44
CA PRO A 113 15.36 5.88 5.26
C PRO A 113 13.88 5.47 5.26
N ILE A 114 12.98 6.44 5.36
CA ILE A 114 11.53 6.21 5.40
C ILE A 114 11.06 5.60 4.08
N THR A 115 11.52 6.13 2.94
CA THR A 115 11.14 5.62 1.62
C THR A 115 11.65 4.19 1.39
N ILE A 116 12.86 3.87 1.85
CA ILE A 116 13.41 2.50 1.79
C ILE A 116 12.56 1.56 2.64
N ILE A 117 12.21 1.96 3.87
CA ILE A 117 11.37 1.15 4.76
C ILE A 117 10.01 0.88 4.11
N ILE A 118 9.34 1.90 3.57
CA ILE A 118 8.05 1.74 2.89
C ILE A 118 8.18 0.80 1.69
N THR A 119 9.23 0.96 0.89
CA THR A 119 9.49 0.07 -0.26
C THR A 119 9.68 -1.38 0.20
N GLY A 120 10.48 -1.60 1.24
CA GLY A 120 10.71 -2.92 1.84
C GLY A 120 9.44 -3.55 2.39
N CYS A 121 8.61 -2.78 3.10
CA CYS A 121 7.30 -3.23 3.59
C CYS A 121 6.38 -3.62 2.43
N THR A 122 6.34 -2.82 1.36
CA THR A 122 5.49 -3.05 0.19
C THR A 122 5.90 -4.34 -0.53
N ILE A 123 7.20 -4.56 -0.75
CA ILE A 123 7.74 -5.79 -1.33
C ILE A 123 7.47 -6.99 -0.42
N GLY A 124 7.64 -6.83 0.90
CA GLY A 124 7.32 -7.88 1.88
C GLY A 124 5.86 -8.30 1.83
N LEU A 125 4.95 -7.33 1.66
CA LEU A 125 3.52 -7.56 1.46
C LEU A 125 3.24 -8.33 0.16
N ASP A 126 3.91 -7.97 -0.93
CA ASP A 126 3.80 -8.66 -2.23
C ASP A 126 4.25 -10.13 -2.13
N LEU A 127 5.41 -10.38 -1.51
CA LEU A 127 5.92 -11.74 -1.28
C LEU A 127 5.00 -12.58 -0.39
N LEU A 128 4.35 -11.96 0.61
CA LEU A 128 3.36 -12.63 1.45
C LEU A 128 2.11 -13.03 0.67
N LEU A 129 1.69 -12.23 -0.31
CA LEU A 129 0.53 -12.48 -1.16
C LEU A 129 0.80 -13.53 -2.24
N VAL A 130 1.98 -13.52 -2.87
CA VAL A 130 2.40 -14.52 -3.88
C VAL A 130 2.34 -15.94 -3.31
N ARG A 131 2.87 -16.15 -2.10
CA ARG A 131 2.83 -17.47 -1.43
C ARG A 131 1.42 -17.98 -1.14
N LYS A 132 0.41 -17.10 -1.03
CA LYS A 132 -0.99 -17.50 -0.83
C LYS A 132 -1.61 -17.99 -2.15
N ILE A 133 -1.33 -17.32 -3.26
CA ILE A 133 -1.84 -17.69 -4.59
C ILE A 133 -1.32 -19.07 -5.01
N GLU A 134 0.00 -19.29 -4.89
CA GLU A 134 0.63 -20.58 -5.23
C GLU A 134 0.05 -21.74 -4.41
N TYR A 135 -0.21 -21.51 -3.12
CA TYR A 135 -0.77 -22.54 -2.24
C TYR A 135 -2.21 -22.92 -2.62
N MET A 136 -3.06 -21.94 -2.97
CA MET A 136 -4.43 -22.17 -3.41
C MET A 136 -4.48 -22.89 -4.76
N LYS A 137 -3.58 -22.52 -5.69
CA LYS A 137 -3.48 -23.16 -7.01
C LYS A 137 -3.04 -24.62 -6.89
N LYS A 138 -2.04 -24.91 -6.04
CA LYS A 138 -1.58 -26.29 -5.79
C LYS A 138 -2.67 -27.19 -5.21
N LYS A 139 -3.45 -26.68 -4.24
CA LYS A 139 -4.56 -27.44 -3.64
C LYS A 139 -5.69 -27.73 -4.63
N SER A 140 -5.92 -26.84 -5.61
CA SER A 140 -6.92 -27.08 -6.66
C SER A 140 -6.51 -28.18 -7.64
N HIS A 141 -5.22 -28.38 -7.87
CA HIS A 141 -4.70 -29.45 -8.74
C HIS A 141 -4.55 -30.80 -8.05
N GLU A 142 -4.47 -30.86 -6.71
CA GLU A 142 -4.46 -32.13 -5.96
C GLU A 142 -5.86 -32.73 -5.76
N HIS A 143 -6.93 -32.02 -6.16
CA HIS A 143 -8.33 -32.44 -6.03
C HIS A 143 -9.07 -32.53 -7.38
N ALA A 144 -8.37 -32.37 -8.49
CA ALA A 144 -8.87 -32.58 -9.85
C ALA A 144 -8.18 -33.82 -10.45
#